data_AF-A0A7V3YGJ1-F1
#
_entry.id   AF-A0A7V3YGJ1-F1
#
_cell.length_a   1.000
_cell.length_b   1.000
_cell.length_c   1.000
_cell.angle_alpha   90.00
_cell.angle_beta   90.00
_cell.angle_gamma   90.00
#
_symmetry.space_group_name_H-M   'P 1'
#
loop_
_entity.id
_entity.type
_entity.pdbx_description
1 polymer ?
#
loop_
_entity_poly.entity_id
_entity_poly.type
_entity_poly.pdbx_seq_one_letter_code
_entity_poly.pdbx_strand_id
1 'polypeptide(L)'
;MDEARWNRFKEAVSGNSKHSPSVALIVDSPWIPGWRGISHFDYYLAFDAWLEANLRVCEAYPHIVFLPGFWVEYGMAAEPSGFGCKINWYGGSTPTINPALKSIDEVDTLAVPDPERDGLMPFVLWWYRKAQDVLREQGIFIRMVAARGPLVTAAHLRGLTEFLLDLKTEPEKTKKLLEITTETVIAWLKAQVRTVPACEGIML
;
A
#
# COMPACT_ATOMS: atom_id res chain seq x y z
N MET A 1 4.05 13.01 -7.60
CA MET A 1 4.65 14.19 -6.96
C MET A 1 5.52 14.95 -7.94
N ASP A 2 5.51 16.29 -7.90
CA ASP A 2 6.46 17.11 -8.65
C ASP A 2 7.90 17.01 -8.07
N GLU A 3 8.90 17.36 -8.87
CA GLU A 3 10.31 17.23 -8.52
C GLU A 3 10.71 18.15 -7.36
N ALA A 4 10.16 19.35 -7.28
CA ALA A 4 10.50 20.32 -6.24
C ALA A 4 10.04 19.84 -4.84
N ARG A 5 8.80 19.32 -4.73
CA ARG A 5 8.29 18.70 -3.49
C ARG A 5 9.13 17.49 -3.09
N TRP A 6 9.47 16.63 -4.05
CA TRP A 6 10.25 15.44 -3.77
C TRP A 6 11.67 15.77 -3.29
N ASN A 7 12.34 16.73 -3.90
CA ASN A 7 13.68 17.15 -3.48
C ASN A 7 13.67 17.80 -2.09
N ARG A 8 12.68 18.62 -1.76
CA ARG A 8 12.51 19.15 -0.40
C ARG A 8 12.32 18.04 0.64
N PHE A 9 11.52 17.02 0.32
CA PHE A 9 11.37 15.86 1.18
C PHE A 9 12.70 15.12 1.39
N LYS A 10 13.46 14.86 0.31
CA LYS A 10 14.77 14.21 0.38
C LYS A 10 15.78 14.98 1.23
N GLU A 11 15.85 16.30 1.07
CA GLU A 11 16.73 17.16 1.88
C GLU A 11 16.39 17.10 3.37
N ALA A 12 15.09 17.07 3.71
CA ALA A 12 14.63 16.96 5.09
C ALA A 12 15.00 15.60 5.71
N VAL A 13 14.73 14.50 5.02
CA VAL A 13 15.03 13.16 5.55
C VAL A 13 16.53 12.85 5.57
N SER A 14 17.34 13.51 4.73
CA SER A 14 18.80 13.34 4.75
C SER A 14 19.49 14.15 5.85
N GLY A 15 18.75 14.91 6.67
CA GLY A 15 19.31 15.78 7.71
C GLY A 15 20.06 17.01 7.18
N ASN A 16 19.96 17.31 5.88
CA ASN A 16 20.67 18.42 5.23
C ASN A 16 19.79 19.66 5.04
N SER A 17 18.62 19.73 5.67
CA SER A 17 17.68 20.84 5.44
C SER A 17 18.26 22.17 5.93
N LYS A 18 18.55 23.09 4.99
CA LYS A 18 18.94 24.48 5.27
C LYS A 18 17.74 25.44 5.32
N HIS A 19 16.52 24.92 5.18
CA HIS A 19 15.27 25.67 4.97
C HIS A 19 14.21 25.36 6.04
N SER A 20 13.05 26.02 5.94
CA SER A 20 11.84 25.81 6.74
C SER A 20 11.43 24.32 6.83
N PRO A 21 10.77 23.89 7.93
CA PRO A 21 10.39 22.49 8.12
C PRO A 21 9.52 21.98 6.96
N SER A 22 9.86 20.80 6.43
CA SER A 22 9.04 20.09 5.46
C SER A 22 7.93 19.31 6.18
N VAL A 23 6.68 19.50 5.76
CA VAL A 23 5.54 18.72 6.26
C VAL A 23 5.21 17.61 5.27
N ALA A 24 5.28 16.37 5.74
CA ALA A 24 4.87 15.19 4.98
C ALA A 24 3.74 14.46 5.71
N LEU A 25 2.67 14.12 4.99
CA LEU A 25 1.49 13.45 5.54
C LEU A 25 1.17 12.20 4.73
N ILE A 26 0.68 11.16 5.41
CA ILE A 26 0.12 9.97 4.77
C ILE A 26 -1.36 10.24 4.49
N VAL A 27 -1.76 10.02 3.24
CA VAL A 27 -3.18 10.07 2.81
C VAL A 27 -3.46 8.92 1.86
N ASP A 28 -4.57 8.23 2.10
CA ASP A 28 -4.99 7.04 1.36
C ASP A 28 -6.52 6.88 1.42
N SER A 29 -7.04 5.71 1.02
CA SER A 29 -8.48 5.45 0.88
C SER A 29 -9.35 5.58 2.14
N PRO A 30 -8.86 5.47 3.39
CA PRO A 30 -9.63 5.87 4.57
C PRO A 30 -10.07 7.34 4.58
N TRP A 31 -9.35 8.23 3.87
CA TRP A 31 -9.57 9.68 3.92
C TRP A 31 -9.96 10.30 2.57
N ILE A 32 -9.22 9.99 1.50
CA ILE A 32 -9.36 10.67 0.19
C ILE A 32 -10.79 10.59 -0.39
N PRO A 33 -11.48 9.42 -0.41
CA PRO A 33 -12.82 9.31 -0.98
C PRO A 33 -13.83 10.18 -0.25
N GLY A 34 -13.81 10.14 1.09
CA GLY A 34 -14.70 10.95 1.94
C GLY A 34 -14.44 12.44 1.79
N TRP A 35 -13.16 12.85 1.73
CA TRP A 35 -12.78 14.25 1.49
C TRP A 35 -13.22 14.74 0.11
N ARG A 36 -13.10 13.91 -0.92
CA ARG A 36 -13.52 14.24 -2.30
C ARG A 36 -15.04 14.14 -2.49
N GLY A 37 -15.76 13.46 -1.61
CA GLY A 37 -17.20 13.22 -1.72
C GLY A 37 -17.57 12.14 -2.74
N ILE A 38 -16.72 11.12 -2.91
CA ILE A 38 -16.97 9.96 -3.78
C ILE A 38 -17.04 8.66 -2.97
N SER A 39 -17.62 7.62 -3.55
CA SER A 39 -17.63 6.30 -2.90
C SER A 39 -16.24 5.65 -2.92
N HIS A 40 -15.99 4.70 -2.02
CA HIS A 40 -14.78 3.89 -2.05
C HIS A 40 -14.73 3.01 -3.32
N PHE A 41 -15.88 2.57 -3.83
CA PHE A 41 -15.92 1.85 -5.11
C PHE A 41 -15.44 2.70 -6.27
N ASP A 42 -15.89 3.96 -6.35
CA ASP A 42 -15.41 4.88 -7.39
C ASP A 42 -13.91 5.09 -7.26
N TYR A 43 -13.40 5.30 -6.04
CA TYR A 43 -11.98 5.49 -5.80
C TYR A 43 -11.13 4.25 -6.17
N TYR A 44 -11.62 3.04 -5.92
CA TYR A 44 -10.87 1.80 -6.20
C TYR A 44 -10.99 1.28 -7.64
N LEU A 45 -12.09 1.60 -8.32
CA LEU A 45 -12.44 0.97 -9.60
C LEU A 45 -12.43 1.95 -10.78
N ALA A 46 -12.69 3.24 -10.54
CA ALA A 46 -12.70 4.25 -11.59
C ALA A 46 -11.38 5.04 -11.61
N PHE A 47 -10.54 4.73 -12.59
CA PHE A 47 -9.21 5.34 -12.75
C PHE A 47 -9.26 6.87 -12.80
N ASP A 48 -10.23 7.44 -13.52
CA ASP A 48 -10.35 8.90 -13.65
C ASP A 48 -10.73 9.55 -12.32
N ALA A 49 -11.64 8.93 -11.55
CA ALA A 49 -12.01 9.41 -10.22
C ALA A 49 -10.84 9.34 -9.23
N TRP A 50 -10.06 8.25 -9.26
CA TRP A 50 -8.85 8.11 -8.46
C TRP A 50 -7.80 9.17 -8.82
N LEU A 51 -7.55 9.37 -10.11
CA LEU A 51 -6.55 10.31 -10.61
C LEU A 51 -6.94 11.74 -10.21
N GLU A 52 -8.19 12.13 -10.49
CA GLU A 52 -8.72 13.44 -10.14
C GLU A 52 -8.64 13.69 -8.62
N ALA A 53 -9.04 12.72 -7.81
CA ALA A 53 -8.99 12.84 -6.35
C ALA A 53 -7.55 13.07 -5.84
N ASN A 54 -6.58 12.31 -6.34
CA ASN A 54 -5.17 12.45 -5.95
C ASN A 54 -4.56 13.78 -6.42
N LEU A 55 -4.86 14.21 -7.66
CA LEU A 55 -4.43 15.52 -8.16
C LEU A 55 -5.02 16.65 -7.33
N ARG A 56 -6.31 16.58 -7.01
CA ARG A 56 -7.01 17.60 -6.23
C ARG A 56 -6.43 17.78 -4.83
N VAL A 57 -6.00 16.69 -4.20
CA VAL A 57 -5.27 16.74 -2.92
C VAL A 57 -3.95 17.51 -3.07
N CYS A 58 -3.19 17.26 -4.14
CA CYS A 58 -1.93 17.96 -4.40
C CYS A 58 -2.10 19.45 -4.71
N GLU A 59 -3.19 19.82 -5.39
CA GLU A 59 -3.57 21.21 -5.71
C GLU A 59 -4.03 21.99 -4.48
N ALA A 60 -4.88 21.38 -3.65
CA ALA A 60 -5.44 22.02 -2.47
C ALA A 60 -4.37 22.32 -1.40
N TYR A 61 -3.32 21.50 -1.34
CA TYR A 61 -2.25 21.62 -0.36
C TYR A 61 -0.87 21.66 -1.05
N PRO A 62 -0.52 22.78 -1.72
CA PRO A 62 0.67 22.84 -2.55
C PRO A 62 2.00 22.76 -1.79
N HIS A 63 1.97 23.05 -0.48
CA HIS A 63 3.14 23.04 0.39
C HIS A 63 3.35 21.72 1.15
N ILE A 64 2.38 20.81 1.10
CA ILE A 64 2.45 19.50 1.79
C ILE A 64 2.98 18.44 0.82
N VAL A 65 3.84 17.57 1.36
CA VAL A 65 4.29 16.36 0.69
C VAL A 65 3.36 15.22 1.08
N PHE A 66 2.65 14.62 0.13
CA PHE A 66 1.81 13.45 0.40
C PHE A 66 2.57 12.16 0.10
N LEU A 67 2.63 11.26 1.08
CA LEU A 67 3.31 9.98 1.01
C LEU A 67 2.31 8.81 1.04
N PRO A 68 2.54 7.73 0.27
CA PRO A 68 3.62 7.59 -0.72
C PRO A 68 3.34 8.42 -2.00
N GLY A 69 2.14 9.01 -2.08
CA GLY A 69 1.70 9.90 -3.16
C GLY A 69 1.26 9.10 -4.38
N PHE A 70 0.00 9.29 -4.82
CA PHE A 70 -0.61 8.47 -5.88
C PHE A 70 -0.50 6.97 -5.55
N TRP A 71 -0.80 6.62 -4.29
CA TRP A 71 -0.84 5.23 -3.87
C TRP A 71 -2.00 4.52 -4.56
N VAL A 72 -1.68 3.48 -5.33
CA VAL A 72 -2.66 2.54 -5.83
C VAL A 72 -2.83 1.45 -4.78
N GLU A 73 -4.00 1.41 -4.15
CA GLU A 73 -4.27 0.49 -3.06
C GLU A 73 -5.76 0.13 -2.97
N TYR A 74 -6.01 -0.94 -2.22
CA TYR A 74 -7.33 -1.52 -2.00
C TYR A 74 -7.57 -1.65 -0.50
N GLY A 75 -7.30 -0.58 0.25
CA GLY A 75 -7.15 -0.63 1.69
C GLY A 75 -5.98 -1.52 2.09
N MET A 76 -6.25 -2.43 3.01
CA MET A 76 -5.26 -3.40 3.51
C MET A 76 -5.34 -4.76 2.77
N ALA A 77 -6.05 -4.83 1.64
CA ALA A 77 -6.45 -6.10 1.06
C ALA A 77 -5.44 -6.71 0.07
N ALA A 78 -4.49 -5.93 -0.45
CA ALA A 78 -3.60 -6.37 -1.54
C ALA A 78 -2.80 -7.63 -1.17
N GLU A 79 -1.98 -7.57 -0.13
CA GLU A 79 -1.14 -8.69 0.30
C GLU A 79 -1.97 -9.86 0.84
N PRO A 80 -2.97 -9.67 1.75
CA PRO A 80 -3.78 -10.78 2.24
C PRO A 80 -4.57 -11.51 1.13
N SER A 81 -4.99 -10.81 0.08
CA SER A 81 -5.71 -11.45 -1.04
C SER A 81 -4.87 -12.48 -1.78
N GLY A 82 -3.54 -12.30 -1.83
CA GLY A 82 -2.62 -13.26 -2.46
C GLY A 82 -2.56 -14.60 -1.71
N PHE A 83 -2.90 -14.59 -0.42
CA PHE A 83 -3.01 -15.80 0.41
C PHE A 83 -4.42 -16.40 0.41
N GLY A 84 -5.34 -15.86 -0.39
CA GLY A 84 -6.72 -16.34 -0.44
C GLY A 84 -7.64 -15.82 0.67
N CYS A 85 -7.23 -14.77 1.41
CA CYS A 85 -8.16 -14.13 2.35
C CYS A 85 -9.40 -13.61 1.61
N LYS A 86 -10.58 -13.95 2.13
CA LYS A 86 -11.84 -13.41 1.60
C LYS A 86 -11.94 -11.93 1.94
N ILE A 87 -12.31 -11.12 0.94
CA ILE A 87 -12.51 -9.68 1.10
C ILE A 87 -14.00 -9.34 1.01
N ASN A 88 -14.47 -8.53 1.95
CA ASN A 88 -15.78 -7.88 1.89
C ASN A 88 -15.61 -6.41 1.52
N TRP A 89 -16.32 -5.97 0.49
CA TRP A 89 -16.24 -4.62 -0.05
C TRP A 89 -17.47 -3.78 0.27
N TYR A 90 -17.27 -2.47 0.41
CA TYR A 90 -18.30 -1.52 0.80
C TYR A 90 -18.14 -0.22 0.00
N GLY A 91 -19.24 0.46 -0.31
CA GLY A 91 -19.18 1.76 -0.98
C GLY A 91 -18.78 2.91 -0.05
N GLY A 92 -19.03 2.78 1.26
CA GLY A 92 -18.83 3.85 2.24
C GLY A 92 -17.61 3.70 3.14
N SER A 93 -16.84 2.61 3.00
CA SER A 93 -15.67 2.33 3.84
C SER A 93 -14.62 1.52 3.09
N THR A 94 -13.44 1.42 3.70
CA THR A 94 -12.40 0.47 3.27
C THR A 94 -12.90 -0.98 3.40
N PRO A 95 -12.32 -1.92 2.63
CA PRO A 95 -12.72 -3.32 2.69
C PRO A 95 -12.34 -3.99 4.00
N THR A 96 -13.08 -5.02 4.37
CA THR A 96 -12.76 -5.92 5.48
C THR A 96 -12.09 -7.19 4.96
N ILE A 97 -10.99 -7.59 5.59
CA ILE A 97 -10.24 -8.81 5.29
C ILE A 97 -10.62 -9.88 6.30
N ASN A 98 -11.02 -11.05 5.82
CA ASN A 98 -11.32 -12.20 6.66
C ASN A 98 -10.11 -13.14 6.71
N PRO A 99 -9.71 -13.65 7.89
CA PRO A 99 -8.60 -14.57 8.03
C PRO A 99 -8.74 -15.82 7.15
N ALA A 100 -7.63 -16.22 6.54
CA ALA A 100 -7.53 -17.46 5.77
C ALA A 100 -7.07 -18.64 6.64
N LEU A 101 -6.19 -18.40 7.61
CA LEU A 101 -5.64 -19.42 8.50
C LEU A 101 -6.56 -19.61 9.70
N LYS A 102 -7.14 -20.81 9.85
CA LYS A 102 -7.99 -21.18 10.99
C LYS A 102 -7.17 -21.75 12.13
N SER A 103 -6.06 -22.41 11.83
CA SER A 103 -5.01 -22.83 12.76
C SER A 103 -3.66 -22.30 12.31
N ILE A 104 -2.77 -22.05 13.28
CA ILE A 104 -1.38 -21.72 13.00
C ILE A 104 -0.62 -22.88 12.35
N ASP A 105 -1.07 -24.13 12.52
CA ASP A 105 -0.48 -25.31 11.87
C ASP A 105 -0.54 -25.24 10.33
N GLU A 106 -1.49 -24.50 9.77
CA GLU A 106 -1.66 -24.33 8.32
C GLU A 106 -0.47 -23.56 7.69
N VAL A 107 0.33 -22.86 8.51
CA VAL A 107 1.55 -22.14 8.07
C VAL A 107 2.53 -23.05 7.36
N ASP A 108 2.54 -24.35 7.66
CA ASP A 108 3.48 -25.30 7.07
C ASP A 108 3.26 -25.54 5.57
N THR A 109 2.06 -25.23 5.08
CA THR A 109 1.66 -25.37 3.68
C THR A 109 1.55 -24.03 2.95
N LEU A 110 1.76 -22.92 3.66
CA LEU A 110 1.60 -21.58 3.12
C LEU A 110 2.76 -21.24 2.18
N ALA A 111 2.43 -20.72 1.00
CA ALA A 111 3.41 -20.25 0.02
C ALA A 111 3.45 -18.72 -0.02
N VAL A 112 4.60 -18.16 -0.39
CA VAL A 112 4.73 -16.74 -0.71
C VAL A 112 3.94 -16.46 -2.00
N PRO A 113 2.94 -15.56 -1.99
CA PRO A 113 2.16 -15.24 -3.19
C PRO A 113 3.02 -14.57 -4.27
N ASP A 114 2.68 -14.80 -5.54
CA ASP A 114 3.29 -14.13 -6.69
C ASP A 114 2.62 -12.77 -6.93
N PRO A 115 3.34 -11.63 -6.74
CA PRO A 115 2.85 -10.28 -7.03
C PRO A 115 2.22 -10.07 -8.40
N GLU A 116 2.63 -10.84 -9.40
CA GLU A 116 2.19 -10.66 -10.79
C GLU A 116 0.98 -11.53 -11.13
N ARG A 117 0.50 -12.38 -10.20
CA ARG A 117 -0.56 -13.37 -10.48
C ARG A 117 -1.61 -13.48 -9.40
N ASP A 118 -1.24 -13.33 -8.14
CA ASP A 118 -2.09 -13.73 -7.02
C ASP A 118 -2.87 -12.54 -6.43
N GLY A 119 -4.16 -12.75 -6.22
CA GLY A 119 -5.05 -11.79 -5.58
C GLY A 119 -5.15 -10.45 -6.32
N LEU A 120 -5.05 -9.35 -5.58
CA LEU A 120 -5.23 -7.98 -6.07
C LEU A 120 -3.92 -7.29 -6.49
N MET A 121 -2.78 -7.83 -6.10
CA MET A 121 -1.46 -7.31 -6.45
C MET A 121 -1.27 -7.08 -7.97
N PRO A 122 -1.64 -7.99 -8.88
CA PRO A 122 -1.50 -7.73 -10.32
C PRO A 122 -2.33 -6.54 -10.81
N PHE A 123 -3.49 -6.27 -10.22
CA PHE A 123 -4.30 -5.10 -10.56
C PHE A 123 -3.63 -3.80 -10.12
N VAL A 124 -3.01 -3.80 -8.94
CA VAL A 124 -2.23 -2.65 -8.46
C VAL A 124 -1.05 -2.38 -9.39
N LEU A 125 -0.30 -3.41 -9.81
CA LEU A 125 0.80 -3.25 -10.78
C LEU A 125 0.30 -2.72 -12.13
N TRP A 126 -0.83 -3.22 -12.62
CA TRP A 126 -1.43 -2.71 -13.86
C TRP A 126 -1.82 -1.24 -13.74
N TRP A 127 -2.47 -0.86 -12.64
CA TRP A 127 -2.85 0.53 -12.36
C TRP A 127 -1.64 1.45 -12.28
N TYR A 128 -0.55 1.01 -11.64
CA TYR A 128 0.68 1.79 -11.60
C TYR A 128 1.26 2.06 -13.00
N ARG A 129 1.23 1.10 -13.93
CA ARG A 129 1.66 1.34 -15.32
C ARG A 129 0.83 2.45 -15.96
N LYS A 130 -0.50 2.32 -15.88
CA LYS A 130 -1.45 3.30 -16.45
C LYS A 130 -1.30 4.69 -15.83
N ALA A 131 -1.19 4.77 -14.50
CA ALA A 131 -1.07 6.02 -13.77
C ALA A 131 0.19 6.80 -14.17
N GLN A 132 1.32 6.10 -14.31
CA GLN A 132 2.58 6.76 -14.64
C GLN A 132 2.60 7.39 -16.01
N ASP A 133 1.96 6.76 -17.00
CA ASP A 133 1.92 7.32 -18.35
C ASP A 133 1.17 8.65 -18.36
N VAL A 134 0.03 8.73 -17.67
CA VAL A 134 -0.76 9.96 -17.55
C VAL A 134 -0.08 11.02 -16.70
N LEU A 135 0.52 10.64 -15.56
CA LEU A 135 1.16 11.58 -14.64
C LEU A 135 2.43 12.21 -15.24
N ARG A 136 3.16 11.46 -16.08
CA ARG A 136 4.40 11.93 -16.72
C ARG A 136 4.14 13.14 -17.62
N GLU A 137 3.01 13.19 -18.32
CA GLU A 137 2.62 14.32 -19.16
C GLU A 137 2.44 15.62 -18.36
N GLN A 138 2.18 15.52 -17.05
CA GLN A 138 2.02 16.64 -16.13
C GLN A 138 3.30 16.94 -15.32
N GLY A 139 4.42 16.26 -15.61
CA GLY A 139 5.64 16.38 -14.82
C GLY A 139 5.52 15.82 -13.39
N ILE A 140 4.54 14.93 -13.17
CA ILE A 140 4.26 14.32 -11.87
C ILE A 140 4.76 12.87 -11.92
N PHE A 141 5.45 12.44 -10.87
CA PHE A 141 6.03 11.10 -10.80
C PHE A 141 5.63 10.37 -9.52
N ILE A 142 5.36 9.07 -9.62
CA ILE A 142 5.21 8.20 -8.44
C ILE A 142 6.62 7.91 -7.93
N ARG A 143 7.00 8.53 -6.81
CA ARG A 143 8.37 8.49 -6.27
C ARG A 143 8.54 7.46 -5.16
N MET A 144 7.43 6.97 -4.61
CA MET A 144 7.44 6.01 -3.52
C MET A 144 6.36 4.96 -3.77
N VAL A 145 6.71 3.71 -3.53
CA VAL A 145 5.78 2.58 -3.50
C VAL A 145 5.64 2.10 -2.07
N ALA A 146 4.59 1.35 -1.77
CA ALA A 146 4.27 1.01 -0.39
C ALA A 146 3.74 -0.41 -0.27
N ALA A 147 4.01 -1.02 0.88
CA ALA A 147 3.47 -2.30 1.27
C ALA A 147 3.01 -2.23 2.73
N ARG A 148 2.12 -3.13 3.12
CA ARG A 148 1.74 -3.31 4.52
C ARG A 148 2.80 -4.16 5.21
N GLY A 149 3.24 -3.74 6.39
CA GLY A 149 4.29 -4.44 7.14
C GLY A 149 3.97 -5.93 7.41
N PRO A 150 5.00 -6.79 7.57
CA PRO A 150 4.82 -8.24 7.71
C PRO A 150 3.91 -8.66 8.88
N LEU A 151 3.97 -7.92 9.99
CA LEU A 151 3.15 -8.18 11.17
C LEU A 151 1.67 -7.89 10.94
N VAL A 152 1.36 -6.85 10.18
CA VAL A 152 -0.03 -6.49 9.82
C VAL A 152 -0.60 -7.53 8.87
N THR A 153 0.19 -7.95 7.87
CA THR A 153 -0.20 -9.02 6.95
C THR A 153 -0.46 -10.32 7.73
N ALA A 154 0.45 -10.74 8.62
CA ALA A 154 0.26 -11.94 9.45
C ALA A 154 -0.99 -11.87 10.33
N ALA A 155 -1.26 -10.70 10.94
CA ALA A 155 -2.46 -10.48 11.73
C ALA A 155 -3.75 -10.58 10.88
N HIS A 156 -3.73 -10.14 9.62
CA HIS A 156 -4.87 -10.35 8.71
C HIS A 156 -5.03 -11.81 8.28
N LEU A 157 -3.94 -12.55 8.09
CA LEU A 157 -3.98 -13.96 7.69
C LEU A 157 -4.56 -14.86 8.78
N ARG A 158 -4.11 -14.67 10.03
CA ARG A 158 -4.49 -15.50 11.18
C ARG A 158 -5.68 -14.96 11.96
N GLY A 159 -5.97 -13.66 11.83
CA GLY A 159 -6.88 -12.92 12.70
C GLY A 159 -6.11 -12.34 13.89
N LEU A 160 -6.35 -11.06 14.19
CA LEU A 160 -5.54 -10.30 15.15
C LEU A 160 -5.44 -10.96 16.53
N THR A 161 -6.58 -11.31 17.13
CA THR A 161 -6.62 -11.92 18.47
C THR A 161 -5.81 -13.21 18.51
N GLU A 162 -6.05 -14.08 17.55
CA GLU A 162 -5.41 -15.39 17.45
C GLU A 162 -3.91 -15.27 17.18
N PHE A 163 -3.51 -14.39 16.26
CA PHE A 163 -2.11 -14.09 15.98
C PHE A 163 -1.37 -13.62 17.25
N LEU A 164 -1.99 -12.75 18.05
CA LEU A 164 -1.38 -12.27 19.29
C LEU A 164 -1.25 -13.37 20.36
N LEU A 165 -2.19 -14.34 20.39
CA LEU A 165 -2.06 -15.52 21.24
C LEU A 165 -0.93 -16.44 20.76
N ASP A 166 -0.87 -16.72 19.46
CA ASP A 166 0.12 -17.59 18.84
C ASP A 166 1.56 -17.08 19.02
N LEU A 167 1.78 -15.76 19.06
CA LEU A 167 3.07 -15.16 19.42
C LEU A 167 3.62 -15.70 20.75
N LYS A 168 2.74 -16.06 21.69
CA LYS A 168 3.11 -16.58 23.01
C LYS A 168 3.06 -18.10 23.08
N THR A 169 2.04 -18.71 22.51
CA THR A 169 1.78 -20.15 22.65
C THR A 169 2.53 -20.98 21.61
N GLU A 170 2.71 -20.45 20.40
CA GLU A 170 3.29 -21.15 19.24
C GLU A 170 4.37 -20.28 18.56
N PRO A 171 5.44 -19.89 19.28
CA PRO A 171 6.40 -18.88 18.81
C PRO A 171 7.16 -19.29 17.54
N GLU A 172 7.51 -20.57 17.39
CA GLU A 172 8.25 -21.06 16.22
C GLU A 172 7.40 -21.02 14.95
N LYS A 173 6.13 -21.44 15.04
CA LYS A 173 5.21 -21.36 13.89
C LYS A 173 4.85 -19.91 13.55
N THR A 174 4.68 -19.06 14.57
CA THR A 174 4.43 -17.64 14.36
C THR A 174 5.62 -16.94 13.72
N LYS A 175 6.85 -17.30 14.11
CA LYS A 175 8.06 -16.84 13.44
C LYS A 175 8.08 -17.26 11.96
N LYS A 176 7.75 -18.52 11.66
CA LYS A 176 7.63 -18.98 10.26
C LYS A 176 6.58 -18.19 9.47
N LEU A 177 5.42 -17.88 10.08
CA LEU A 177 4.42 -17.02 9.45
C LEU A 177 4.99 -15.63 9.12
N LEU A 178 5.72 -15.02 10.06
CA LEU A 178 6.37 -13.73 9.86
C LEU A 178 7.48 -13.76 8.80
N GLU A 179 8.23 -14.86 8.68
CA GLU A 179 9.20 -15.06 7.60
C GLU A 179 8.49 -15.06 6.24
N ILE A 180 7.38 -15.80 6.11
CA ILE A 180 6.58 -15.86 4.86
C ILE A 180 5.99 -14.49 4.52
N THR A 181 5.41 -13.78 5.48
CA THR A 181 4.85 -12.44 5.21
C THR A 181 5.95 -11.41 4.94
N THR A 182 7.13 -11.56 5.51
CA THR A 182 8.31 -10.73 5.20
C THR A 182 8.76 -10.94 3.75
N GLU A 183 8.92 -12.20 3.33
CA GLU A 183 9.27 -12.51 1.93
C GLU A 183 8.20 -12.02 0.96
N THR A 184 6.92 -12.09 1.34
CA THR A 184 5.81 -11.54 0.55
C THR A 184 5.95 -10.03 0.38
N VAL A 185 6.21 -9.29 1.46
CA VAL A 185 6.40 -7.83 1.41
C VAL A 185 7.62 -7.46 0.55
N ILE A 186 8.72 -8.21 0.67
CA ILE A 186 9.92 -8.00 -0.16
C ILE A 186 9.62 -8.25 -1.64
N ALA A 187 8.97 -9.38 -1.97
CA ALA A 187 8.57 -9.70 -3.33
C ALA A 187 7.63 -8.64 -3.90
N TRP A 188 6.65 -8.20 -3.10
CA TRP A 188 5.67 -7.19 -3.45
C TRP A 188 6.32 -5.83 -3.75
N LEU A 189 7.16 -5.33 -2.86
CA LEU A 189 7.89 -4.07 -3.07
C LEU A 189 8.81 -4.15 -4.29
N LYS A 190 9.53 -5.27 -4.49
CA LYS A 190 10.38 -5.45 -5.68
C LYS A 190 9.56 -5.39 -6.97
N ALA A 191 8.38 -6.01 -7.00
CA ALA A 191 7.48 -5.98 -8.15
C ALA A 191 6.96 -4.55 -8.44
N GLN A 192 6.59 -3.80 -7.39
CA GLN A 192 6.20 -2.41 -7.51
C GLN A 192 7.35 -1.52 -8.03
N VAL A 193 8.56 -1.64 -7.47
CA VAL A 193 9.75 -0.89 -7.92
C VAL A 193 10.08 -1.18 -9.38
N ARG A 194 10.03 -2.45 -9.83
CA ARG A 194 10.21 -2.79 -11.26
C ARG A 194 9.15 -2.14 -12.15
N THR A 195 7.93 -1.97 -11.63
CA THR A 195 6.79 -1.42 -12.36
C THR A 195 6.79 0.11 -12.38
N VAL A 196 7.44 0.76 -11.41
CA VAL A 196 7.51 2.21 -11.24
C VAL A 196 8.95 2.72 -11.42
N PRO A 197 9.41 3.02 -12.65
CA PRO A 197 10.82 3.38 -12.90
C PRO A 197 11.32 4.63 -12.18
N ALA A 198 10.41 5.56 -11.84
CA ALA A 198 10.73 6.78 -11.11
C ALA A 198 10.74 6.59 -9.58
N CYS A 199 10.54 5.37 -9.10
CA CYS A 199 10.52 5.05 -7.68
C CYS A 199 11.91 5.25 -7.06
N GLU A 200 11.97 6.06 -6.01
CA GLU A 200 13.18 6.38 -5.25
C GLU A 200 13.04 6.04 -3.75
N GLY A 201 11.84 5.63 -3.30
CA GLY A 201 11.57 5.30 -1.90
C GLY A 201 10.56 4.17 -1.73
N ILE A 202 10.56 3.58 -0.54
CA ILE A 202 9.55 2.63 -0.09
C ILE A 202 8.93 3.09 1.22
N MET A 203 7.67 2.73 1.45
CA MET A 203 6.97 2.89 2.73
C MET A 203 6.46 1.52 3.21
N LEU A 204 6.56 1.28 4.52
CA LEU A 204 6.13 0.07 5.23
C LEU A 204 5.22 0.41 6.40
#